data_AF-A0A924IS16-F1
#
_entry.id   AF-A0A924IS16-F1
#
_cell.length_a   1.000
_cell.length_b   1.000
_cell.length_c   1.000
_cell.angle_alpha   90.00
_cell.angle_beta   90.00
_cell.angle_gamma   90.00
#
_symmetry.space_group_name_H-M   'P 1'
#
loop_
_entity.id
_entity.type
_entity.pdbx_description
1 polymer ?
#
loop_
_entity_poly.entity_id
_entity_poly.type
_entity_poly.pdbx_seq_one_letter_code
_entity_poly.pdbx_strand_id
1 'polypeptide(L)'
;MNFIGFNKTTEPLALEDLRVNPRAVLFVEASRPDLVGQTTIHLIGQGEMVNAVEETIGTVVSRLGGLVAARRHYLAAPPAAGPSTVYVAPLNVSYVRPNVPSAPDFWVVRFVDGSELRVLAPLPEGL
;
A
#
# COMPACT_ATOMS: atom_id res chain seq x y z
N MET A 1 -21.26 -6.27 -5.63
CA MET A 1 -19.85 -5.82 -5.57
C MET A 1 -19.85 -4.33 -5.31
N ASN A 2 -19.31 -3.86 -4.19
CA ASN A 2 -19.40 -2.43 -3.80
C ASN A 2 -18.08 -1.73 -4.12
N PHE A 3 -18.10 -0.78 -5.06
CA PHE A 3 -16.95 0.04 -5.41
C PHE A 3 -16.91 1.29 -4.53
N ILE A 4 -15.71 1.66 -4.10
CA ILE A 4 -15.46 2.88 -3.32
C ILE A 4 -14.89 3.94 -4.27
N GLY A 5 -15.54 5.10 -4.35
CA GLY A 5 -15.06 6.23 -5.14
C GLY A 5 -14.06 7.08 -4.37
N PHE A 6 -12.92 7.37 -4.98
CA PHE A 6 -11.93 8.33 -4.52
C PHE A 6 -11.69 9.41 -5.58
N ASN A 7 -11.27 10.60 -5.17
CA ASN A 7 -10.88 11.65 -6.10
C ASN A 7 -9.47 11.34 -6.60
N LYS A 8 -9.37 10.88 -7.85
CA LYS A 8 -8.06 10.62 -8.46
C LYS A 8 -7.33 11.94 -8.62
N THR A 9 -6.06 11.94 -8.27
CA THR A 9 -5.21 13.09 -8.54
C THR A 9 -4.58 12.92 -9.93
N THR A 10 -5.14 13.58 -10.93
CA THR A 10 -4.56 13.68 -12.28
C THR A 10 -4.31 15.14 -12.64
N GLU A 11 -3.23 15.41 -13.37
CA GLU A 11 -3.11 16.66 -14.13
C GLU A 11 -3.55 16.43 -15.58
N PRO A 12 -4.41 17.29 -16.16
CA PRO A 12 -5.18 18.35 -15.50
C PRO A 12 -6.29 17.79 -14.59
N LEU A 13 -6.76 18.62 -13.64
CA LEU A 13 -7.86 18.37 -12.69
C LEU A 13 -9.19 18.09 -13.42
N ALA A 14 -9.32 16.91 -14.00
CA ALA A 14 -10.61 16.29 -14.21
C ALA A 14 -10.95 15.55 -12.91
N LEU A 15 -12.16 15.78 -12.38
CA LEU A 15 -12.74 14.92 -11.35
C LEU A 15 -12.99 13.53 -11.97
N GLU A 16 -11.93 12.75 -12.11
CA GLU A 16 -12.03 11.33 -12.41
C GLU A 16 -12.29 10.60 -11.09
N ASP A 17 -13.52 10.12 -10.92
CA ASP A 17 -13.86 9.19 -9.85
C ASP A 17 -13.04 7.91 -10.03
N LEU A 18 -12.00 7.71 -9.20
CA LEU A 18 -11.35 6.41 -9.11
C LEU A 18 -12.27 5.46 -8.34
N ARG A 19 -12.90 4.55 -9.06
CA ARG A 19 -13.76 3.50 -8.47
C ARG A 19 -12.93 2.27 -8.14
N VAL A 20 -12.54 2.14 -6.88
CA VAL A 20 -11.73 1.03 -6.37
C VAL A 20 -12.63 -0.11 -5.90
N ASN A 21 -12.34 -1.32 -6.34
CA ASN A 21 -12.82 -2.53 -5.69
C ASN A 21 -11.90 -2.83 -4.49
N PRO A 22 -12.40 -2.79 -3.23
CA PRO A 22 -11.56 -3.04 -2.06
C PRO A 22 -10.86 -4.40 -2.09
N ARG A 23 -11.46 -5.40 -2.74
CA ARG A 23 -10.87 -6.75 -2.89
C ARG A 23 -9.71 -6.79 -3.87
N ALA A 24 -9.46 -5.72 -4.64
CA ALA A 24 -8.32 -5.61 -5.53
C ALA A 24 -7.13 -4.86 -4.91
N VAL A 25 -7.27 -4.35 -3.67
CA VAL A 25 -6.20 -3.59 -3.00
C VAL A 25 -5.12 -4.53 -2.50
N LEU A 26 -3.86 -4.21 -2.79
CA LEU A 26 -2.69 -4.89 -2.25
C LEU A 26 -2.21 -4.22 -0.97
N PHE A 27 -1.94 -2.91 -1.07
CA PHE A 27 -1.59 -2.07 0.07
C PHE A 27 -1.82 -0.59 -0.29
N VAL A 28 -1.84 0.25 0.75
CA VAL A 28 -2.01 1.70 0.65
C VAL A 28 -0.87 2.38 1.39
N GLU A 29 -0.36 3.48 0.84
CA GLU A 29 0.69 4.28 1.49
C GLU A 29 0.53 5.76 1.21
N ALA A 30 1.23 6.61 1.97
CA ALA A 30 1.25 8.03 1.69
C ALA A 30 1.91 8.26 0.32
N SER A 31 1.36 9.19 -0.45
CA SER A 31 1.98 9.58 -1.71
C SER A 31 3.38 10.14 -1.48
N ARG A 32 4.27 9.89 -2.43
CA ARG A 32 5.62 10.44 -2.39
C ARG A 32 5.55 11.95 -2.65
N PRO A 33 6.52 12.75 -2.16
CA PRO A 33 6.51 14.21 -2.35
C PRO A 33 6.53 14.66 -3.82
N ASP A 34 7.02 13.81 -4.73
CA ASP A 34 7.05 14.01 -6.18
C ASP A 34 5.76 13.61 -6.91
N LEU A 35 4.81 12.97 -6.21
CA LEU A 35 3.53 12.56 -6.75
C LEU A 35 2.42 13.50 -6.27
N VAL A 36 1.55 13.91 -7.19
CA VAL A 36 0.37 14.70 -6.85
C VAL A 36 -0.64 13.78 -6.16
N GLY A 37 -1.12 14.16 -4.96
CA GLY A 37 -2.08 13.41 -4.16
C GLY A 37 -1.58 13.18 -2.74
N GLN A 38 -2.46 12.74 -1.83
CA GLN A 38 -2.11 12.49 -0.43
C GLN A 38 -1.83 11.00 -0.16
N THR A 39 -2.48 10.13 -0.92
CA THR A 39 -2.43 8.68 -0.70
C THR A 39 -2.30 7.95 -2.02
N THR A 40 -1.46 6.92 -2.06
CA THR A 40 -1.33 5.99 -3.19
C THR A 40 -1.98 4.65 -2.86
N ILE A 41 -2.82 4.16 -3.77
CA ILE A 41 -3.48 2.85 -3.68
C ILE A 41 -2.85 1.89 -4.70
N HIS A 42 -2.30 0.78 -4.21
CA HIS A 42 -1.72 -0.27 -5.05
C HIS A 42 -2.74 -1.37 -5.30
N LEU A 43 -2.98 -1.71 -6.56
CA LEU A 43 -4.03 -2.64 -7.00
C LEU A 43 -3.44 -3.84 -7.74
N ILE A 44 -4.13 -4.98 -7.63
CA ILE A 44 -3.79 -6.24 -8.32
C ILE A 44 -3.59 -6.01 -9.82
N GLY A 45 -2.49 -6.54 -10.35
CA GLY A 45 -2.26 -6.64 -11.80
C GLY A 45 -1.98 -5.30 -12.49
N GLN A 46 -1.78 -4.23 -11.72
CA GLN A 46 -1.49 -2.89 -12.25
C GLN A 46 0.02 -2.56 -12.29
N GLY A 47 0.88 -3.47 -11.80
CA GLY A 47 2.33 -3.31 -11.87
C GLY A 47 2.80 -2.01 -11.21
N GLU A 48 3.42 -1.13 -11.99
CA GLU A 48 3.95 0.17 -11.53
C GLU A 48 2.96 1.34 -11.70
N MET A 49 1.71 1.07 -12.12
CA MET A 49 0.71 2.14 -12.25
C MET A 49 0.41 2.74 -10.87
N VAL A 50 0.51 4.07 -10.80
CA VAL A 50 0.29 4.84 -9.59
C VAL A 50 -1.16 5.33 -9.55
N ASN A 51 -1.92 4.91 -8.54
CA ASN A 51 -3.25 5.47 -8.26
C ASN A 51 -3.16 6.41 -7.06
N ALA A 52 -2.74 7.64 -7.31
CA ALA A 52 -2.73 8.68 -6.30
C ALA A 52 -4.13 9.31 -6.17
N VAL A 53 -4.56 9.54 -4.94
CA VAL A 53 -5.86 10.13 -4.59
C VAL A 53 -5.69 11.32 -3.64
N GLU A 54 -6.64 12.24 -3.68
CA GLU A 54 -6.61 13.46 -2.86
C GLU A 54 -6.89 13.18 -1.38
N GLU A 55 -7.62 12.11 -1.08
CA GLU A 55 -7.99 11.76 0.29
C GLU A 55 -6.78 11.40 1.15
N THR A 56 -6.83 11.82 2.42
CA THR A 56 -5.82 11.47 3.42
C THR A 56 -5.75 9.95 3.61
N ILE A 57 -4.58 9.47 4.04
CA ILE A 57 -4.36 8.05 4.27
C ILE A 57 -5.34 7.48 5.30
N GLY A 58 -5.69 8.24 6.34
CA GLY A 58 -6.67 7.84 7.34
C GLY A 58 -8.07 7.65 6.76
N THR A 59 -8.50 8.53 5.86
CA THR A 59 -9.79 8.41 5.16
C THR A 59 -9.80 7.22 4.21
N VAL A 60 -8.73 7.00 3.44
CA VAL A 60 -8.63 5.87 2.51
C VAL A 60 -8.67 4.54 3.28
N VAL A 61 -7.86 4.43 4.34
CA VAL A 61 -7.78 3.22 5.18
C VAL A 61 -9.11 2.93 5.86
N SER A 62 -9.80 3.94 6.42
CA SER A 62 -11.09 3.71 7.10
C SER A 62 -12.19 3.28 6.12
N ARG A 63 -12.19 3.82 4.89
CA ARG A 63 -13.17 3.47 3.86
C ARG A 63 -12.95 2.07 3.30
N LEU A 64 -11.69 1.68 3.06
CA LEU A 64 -11.37 0.33 2.57
C LEU A 64 -11.61 -0.74 3.63
N GLY A 65 -11.19 -0.48 4.87
CA GLY A 65 -11.29 -1.42 5.98
C GLY A 65 -10.40 -2.66 5.82
N GLY A 66 -10.20 -3.39 6.92
CA GLY A 66 -9.49 -4.68 6.90
C GLY A 66 -8.02 -4.61 6.48
N LEU A 67 -7.39 -3.44 6.55
CA LEU A 67 -5.97 -3.26 6.27
C LEU A 67 -5.14 -3.36 7.56
N VAL A 68 -3.94 -3.91 7.45
CA VAL A 68 -2.98 -4.07 8.55
C VAL A 68 -1.83 -3.08 8.37
N ALA A 69 -1.58 -2.26 9.39
CA ALA A 69 -0.48 -1.29 9.36
C ALA A 69 0.87 -2.00 9.54
N ALA A 70 1.83 -1.64 8.69
CA ALA A 70 3.21 -2.11 8.74
C ALA A 70 4.17 -0.96 8.45
N ARG A 71 5.45 -1.09 8.81
CA ARG A 71 6.48 -0.12 8.40
C ARG A 71 7.23 -0.63 7.19
N ARG A 72 7.34 0.17 6.13
CA ARG A 72 8.03 -0.21 4.90
C ARG A 72 9.54 -0.37 5.15
N HIS A 73 10.11 -1.47 4.66
CA HIS A 73 11.56 -1.62 4.56
C HIS A 73 12.05 -1.15 3.19
N TYR A 74 13.06 -0.28 3.17
CA TYR A 74 13.68 0.23 1.95
C TYR A 74 15.01 -0.49 1.70
N LEU A 75 15.29 -0.81 0.43
CA LEU A 75 16.61 -1.35 0.06
C LEU A 75 17.72 -0.32 0.19
N ALA A 76 17.39 0.95 -0.08
CA ALA A 76 18.26 2.08 0.16
C ALA A 76 18.00 2.68 1.56
N ALA A 77 18.78 3.70 1.92
CA ALA A 77 18.46 4.51 3.09
C ALA A 77 16.99 4.98 3.01
N PRO A 78 16.23 4.89 4.11
CA PRO A 78 14.88 5.42 4.12
C PRO A 78 14.91 6.91 3.78
N PRO A 79 13.79 7.47 3.29
CA PRO A 79 13.65 8.92 3.14
C PRO A 79 14.03 9.65 4.43
N ALA A 80 14.37 10.95 4.36
CA ALA A 80 14.78 11.73 5.54
C ALA A 80 13.75 11.68 6.70
N ALA A 81 12.48 11.46 6.40
CA ALA A 81 11.40 11.28 7.38
C ALA A 81 11.37 9.87 8.04
N GLY A 82 12.29 8.99 7.68
CA GLY A 82 12.36 7.60 8.14
C GLY A 82 11.43 6.64 7.39
N PRO A 83 11.32 5.38 7.86
CA PRO A 83 10.45 4.38 7.25
C PRO A 83 8.98 4.76 7.32
N SER A 84 8.31 4.82 6.17
CA SER A 84 6.88 5.16 6.05
C SER A 84 5.97 4.00 6.48
N THR A 85 4.80 4.36 7.00
CA THR A 85 3.72 3.40 7.28
C THR A 85 3.01 3.01 5.99
N VAL A 86 2.76 1.72 5.82
CA VAL A 86 1.97 1.13 4.74
C VAL A 86 0.83 0.31 5.34
N TYR A 87 -0.30 0.26 4.67
CA TYR A 87 -1.50 -0.44 5.12
C TYR A 87 -1.78 -1.57 4.14
N VAL A 88 -1.40 -2.78 4.53
CA VAL A 88 -1.42 -3.98 3.68
C VAL A 88 -2.79 -4.64 3.76
N ALA A 89 -3.31 -5.12 2.64
CA ALA A 89 -4.55 -5.90 2.59
C ALA A 89 -4.24 -7.40 2.70
N PRO A 90 -4.51 -8.07 3.84
CA PRO A 90 -4.16 -9.47 4.03
C PRO A 90 -4.86 -10.41 3.05
N LEU A 91 -6.06 -10.02 2.58
CA LEU A 91 -6.86 -10.81 1.63
C LEU A 91 -6.10 -11.17 0.34
N ASN A 92 -5.14 -10.34 -0.06
CA ASN A 92 -4.38 -10.52 -1.30
C ASN A 92 -2.93 -10.92 -1.05
N VAL A 93 -2.56 -11.23 0.20
CA VAL A 93 -1.26 -11.81 0.54
C VAL A 93 -1.30 -13.29 0.19
N SER A 94 -0.32 -13.74 -0.60
CA SER A 94 -0.12 -15.14 -0.94
C SER A 94 0.69 -15.85 0.14
N TYR A 95 1.84 -15.28 0.51
CA TYR A 95 2.64 -15.77 1.63
C TYR A 95 3.56 -14.67 2.16
N VAL A 96 4.04 -14.89 3.38
CA VAL A 96 5.02 -14.03 4.05
C VAL A 96 6.23 -14.88 4.46
N ARG A 97 7.44 -14.35 4.27
CA ARG A 97 8.69 -15.04 4.66
C ARG A 97 9.70 -14.09 5.30
N PRO A 98 10.52 -14.56 6.26
CA PRO A 98 11.58 -13.75 6.85
C PRO A 98 12.76 -13.59 5.86
N ASN A 99 13.55 -12.53 6.02
CA ASN A 99 14.75 -12.31 5.19
C ASN A 99 15.97 -13.16 5.61
N VAL A 100 16.03 -13.66 6.85
CA VAL A 100 17.14 -14.47 7.38
C VAL A 100 16.59 -15.59 8.27
N PRO A 101 17.38 -16.62 8.63
CA PRO A 101 16.81 -17.90 9.06
C PRO A 101 16.24 -17.94 10.48
N SER A 102 16.45 -16.91 11.31
CA SER A 102 15.98 -16.92 12.72
C SER A 102 15.58 -15.55 13.30
N ALA A 103 16.15 -14.43 12.83
CA ALA A 103 15.82 -13.08 13.30
C ALA A 103 15.80 -12.07 12.14
N PRO A 104 14.65 -11.86 11.46
CA PRO A 104 14.57 -10.96 10.33
C PRO A 104 14.68 -9.49 10.73
N ASP A 105 15.50 -8.72 10.01
CA ASP A 105 15.40 -7.25 10.01
C ASP A 105 14.13 -6.78 9.26
N PHE A 106 13.69 -7.60 8.29
CA PHE A 106 12.48 -7.38 7.53
C PHE A 106 11.86 -8.69 7.03
N TRP A 107 10.58 -8.59 6.69
CA TRP A 107 9.76 -9.64 6.09
C TRP A 107 9.44 -9.29 4.65
N VAL A 108 9.36 -10.32 3.81
CA VAL A 108 8.92 -10.23 2.43
C VAL A 108 7.46 -10.67 2.38
N VAL A 109 6.57 -9.76 1.99
CA VAL A 109 5.15 -9.99 1.74
C VAL A 109 4.97 -10.18 0.24
N ARG A 110 4.57 -11.39 -0.17
CA ARG A 110 4.29 -11.71 -1.58
C ARG A 110 2.78 -11.67 -1.81
N PHE A 111 2.33 -10.93 -2.80
CA PHE A 111 0.92 -10.85 -3.15
C PHE A 111 0.51 -11.90 -4.19
N VAL A 112 -0.80 -12.13 -4.34
CA VAL A 112 -1.39 -13.08 -5.29
C VAL A 112 -1.08 -12.79 -6.75
N ASP A 113 -0.76 -11.54 -7.09
CA ASP A 113 -0.37 -11.13 -8.44
C ASP A 113 1.14 -11.23 -8.71
N GLY A 114 1.89 -11.75 -7.74
CA GLY A 114 3.33 -11.91 -7.82
C GLY A 114 4.12 -10.64 -7.50
N SER A 115 3.47 -9.53 -7.14
CA SER A 115 4.18 -8.35 -6.63
C SER A 115 4.71 -8.60 -5.20
N GLU A 116 5.66 -7.77 -4.78
CA GLU A 116 6.35 -7.90 -3.49
C GLU A 116 6.38 -6.57 -2.75
N LEU A 117 6.12 -6.64 -1.44
CA LEU A 117 6.35 -5.56 -0.48
C LEU A 117 7.26 -6.05 0.63
N ARG A 118 8.13 -5.18 1.13
CA ARG A 118 9.02 -5.47 2.26
C ARG A 118 8.62 -4.62 3.45
N VAL A 119 8.49 -5.25 4.61
CA VAL A 119 8.10 -4.60 5.86
C VAL A 119 9.10 -4.91 6.96
N LEU A 120 9.41 -3.92 7.80
CA LEU A 120 10.32 -4.08 8.92
C LEU A 120 9.78 -5.08 9.93
N ALA A 121 10.69 -5.76 10.64
CA ALA A 121 10.31 -6.54 11.81
C ALA A 121 9.88 -5.63 13.00
N PRO A 122 9.01 -6.12 13.89
CA PRO A 122 8.35 -7.43 13.85
C PRO A 122 7.26 -7.51 12.76
N LEU A 123 6.92 -8.73 12.32
CA LEU A 123 5.78 -8.92 11.42
C LEU A 123 4.50 -8.48 12.16
N PRO A 124 3.69 -7.57 11.59
CA PRO A 124 2.45 -7.13 12.22
C PRO A 124 1.47 -8.29 12.43
N GLU A 125 0.72 -8.25 13.53
CA GLU A 125 -0.39 -9.18 13.73
C GLU A 125 -1.43 -9.02 12.62
N GLY A 126 -1.85 -10.14 12.03
CA GLY A 126 -2.84 -10.17 10.94
C GLY A 126 -2.26 -10.21 9.52
N LEU A 127 -0.93 -10.33 9.37
CA LEU A 127 -0.25 -10.64 8.10
C LEU A 127 0.34 -12.05 8.06
#